data_AF-A0A5B6WNV1-F1
#
_entry.id   AF-A0A5B6WNV1-F1
#
_cell.length_a   1.000
_cell.length_b   1.000
_cell.length_c   1.000
_cell.angle_alpha   90.00
_cell.angle_beta   90.00
_cell.angle_gamma   90.00
#
_symmetry.space_group_name_H-M   'P 1'
#
loop_
_entity.id
_entity.type
_entity.pdbx_description
1 polymer ?
#
loop_
_entity_poly.entity_id
_entity_poly.type
_entity_poly.pdbx_seq_one_letter_code
_entity_poly.pdbx_strand_id
1 'polypeptide(L)'
;MDCEVLKEIAKVKGKTVAQVCLRWAYEERVIVIVKSFNAERMKQNLEIIDWSLSEDELKMIQHIPQSRGIQAEAFVSENGPFKTLEELWDGEI
;
A
#
# COMPACT_ATOMS: atom_id res chain seq x y z
N MET A 1 -9.07 0.41 6.72
CA MET A 1 -7.60 0.33 6.68
C MET A 1 -7.12 0.95 7.97
N ASP A 2 -7.10 0.15 9.02
CA ASP A 2 -6.87 0.60 10.39
C ASP A 2 -5.52 0.03 10.85
N CYS A 3 -4.46 0.78 10.57
CA CYS A 3 -3.09 0.41 10.94
C CYS A 3 -2.53 1.50 11.85
N GLU A 4 -2.33 1.18 13.12
CA GLU A 4 -1.87 2.15 14.12
C GLU A 4 -0.49 2.72 13.78
N VAL A 5 0.43 1.89 13.27
CA VAL A 5 1.75 2.33 12.79
C VAL A 5 1.62 3.48 11.78
N LEU A 6 0.78 3.33 10.75
CA LEU A 6 0.61 4.36 9.74
C LEU A 6 -0.08 5.62 10.27
N LYS A 7 -1.01 5.48 11.22
CA LYS A 7 -1.68 6.62 11.89
C LYS A 7 -0.71 7.41 12.76
N GLU A 8 0.16 6.74 13.51
CA GLU A 8 1.18 7.37 14.34
C GLU A 8 2.16 8.17 13.50
N ILE A 9 2.68 7.57 12.42
CA ILE A 9 3.59 8.24 11.49
C ILE A 9 2.90 9.45 10.85
N ALA A 10 1.65 9.28 10.39
CA ALA A 10 0.87 10.37 9.80
C ALA A 10 0.70 11.54 10.77
N LYS A 11 0.41 11.25 12.04
CA LYS A 11 0.29 12.25 13.10
C LYS A 11 1.62 13.00 13.34
N VAL A 12 2.74 12.27 13.44
CA VAL A 12 4.07 12.87 13.66
C VAL A 12 4.50 13.76 12.49
N LYS A 13 4.24 13.32 11.25
CA LYS A 13 4.58 14.08 10.04
C LYS A 13 3.63 15.25 9.74
N GLY A 14 2.47 15.30 10.40
CA GLY A 14 1.39 16.22 10.01
C GLY A 14 0.87 15.95 8.60
N LYS A 15 0.82 14.67 8.21
CA LYS A 15 0.37 14.21 6.88
C LYS A 15 -0.84 13.29 7.02
N THR A 16 -1.49 12.97 5.91
CA THR A 16 -2.54 11.94 5.89
C THR A 16 -1.95 10.54 5.84
N VAL A 17 -2.69 9.53 6.30
CA VAL A 17 -2.29 8.12 6.16
C VAL A 17 -2.04 7.75 4.70
N ALA A 18 -2.85 8.27 3.77
CA ALA A 18 -2.64 8.06 2.34
C ALA A 18 -1.29 8.61 1.88
N GLN A 19 -0.92 9.84 2.28
CA GLN A 19 0.39 10.42 1.95
C GLN A 19 1.54 9.60 2.53
N VAL A 20 1.41 9.02 3.73
CA VAL A 20 2.42 8.12 4.31
C VAL A 20 2.59 6.87 3.45
N CYS A 21 1.49 6.20 3.07
CA CYS A 21 1.55 5.02 2.19
C CYS A 21 2.21 5.33 0.84
N LEU A 22 1.83 6.46 0.24
CA LEU A 22 2.38 6.87 -1.07
C LEU A 22 3.85 7.27 -0.97
N ARG A 23 4.23 7.96 0.11
CA ARG A 23 5.63 8.30 0.36
C ARG A 23 6.49 7.06 0.55
N TRP A 24 6.01 6.07 1.31
CA TRP A 24 6.71 4.80 1.50
C TRP A 24 6.94 4.10 0.15
N ALA A 25 5.90 3.92 -0.66
CA ALA A 25 6.05 3.28 -1.97
C ALA A 25 6.99 4.05 -2.91
N TYR A 26 6.98 5.39 -2.85
CA TYR A 26 7.93 6.24 -3.59
C TYR A 26 9.39 6.00 -3.14
N GLU A 27 9.67 5.87 -1.84
CA GLU A 27 11.02 5.58 -1.32
C GLU A 27 11.49 4.16 -1.65
N GLU A 28 10.59 3.18 -1.72
CA GLU A 28 10.84 1.83 -2.22
C GLU A 28 11.03 1.77 -3.75
N ARG A 29 11.08 2.92 -4.42
CA ARG A 29 11.23 3.06 -5.88
C ARG A 29 10.11 2.39 -6.69
N VAL A 30 8.91 2.31 -6.11
CA VAL A 30 7.70 1.83 -6.78
C VAL A 30 6.94 3.00 -7.37
N ILE A 31 6.57 2.89 -8.65
CA ILE A 31 5.69 3.86 -9.30
C ILE A 31 4.24 3.55 -8.88
N VAL A 32 3.59 4.51 -8.21
CA VAL A 32 2.23 4.32 -7.69
C VAL A 32 1.20 4.90 -8.65
N ILE A 33 0.17 4.11 -8.97
CA ILE A 33 -1.03 4.57 -9.67
C ILE A 33 -2.16 4.72 -8.66
N VAL A 34 -2.49 5.97 -8.33
CA VAL A 34 -3.56 6.30 -7.38
C VAL A 34 -4.79 6.82 -8.08
N LYS A 35 -5.96 6.35 -7.66
CA LYS A 35 -7.25 6.80 -8.18
C LYS A 35 -7.98 7.67 -7.17
N SER A 36 -8.48 8.81 -7.62
CA SER A 36 -9.41 9.66 -6.87
C SER A 36 -10.33 10.43 -7.82
N PHE A 37 -11.55 10.71 -7.41
CA PHE A 37 -12.44 11.69 -8.06
C PHE A 37 -12.57 12.98 -7.26
N ASN A 38 -11.94 13.04 -6.09
CA ASN A 38 -11.91 14.22 -5.23
C ASN A 38 -10.65 15.04 -5.54
N ALA A 39 -10.82 16.29 -5.97
CA ALA A 39 -9.74 17.18 -6.39
C ALA A 39 -8.72 17.46 -5.28
N GLU A 40 -9.20 17.66 -4.05
CA GLU A 40 -8.32 17.90 -2.90
C GLU A 40 -7.45 16.67 -2.61
N ARG A 41 -8.01 15.45 -2.66
CA ARG A 41 -7.23 14.22 -2.54
C ARG A 41 -6.24 14.03 -3.68
N MET A 42 -6.62 14.38 -4.92
CA MET A 42 -5.69 14.31 -6.06
C MET A 42 -4.48 15.22 -5.83
N LYS A 43 -4.70 16.43 -5.32
CA LYS A 43 -3.63 17.35 -4.95
C LYS A 43 -2.75 16.78 -3.82
N GLN A 44 -3.36 16.32 -2.73
CA GLN A 44 -2.65 15.73 -1.58
C GLN A 44 -1.80 14.52 -1.98
N ASN A 45 -2.27 13.70 -2.92
CA ASN A 45 -1.54 12.53 -3.42
C ASN A 45 -0.24 12.92 -4.18
N LEU A 46 -0.14 14.15 -4.70
CA LEU A 46 1.07 14.67 -5.35
C LEU A 46 2.05 15.31 -4.35
N GLU A 47 1.57 15.74 -3.18
CA GLU A 47 2.33 16.39 -2.11
C GLU A 47 3.11 15.40 -1.23
N ILE A 48 3.87 14.50 -1.87
CA ILE A 48 4.65 13.42 -1.22
C ILE A 48 6.16 13.53 -1.47
N ILE A 49 6.61 14.49 -2.28
CA ILE A 49 7.99 14.54 -2.79
C ILE A 49 8.91 15.36 -1.86
N ASP A 50 8.37 16.41 -1.24
CA ASP A 50 9.08 17.45 -0.49
C ASP A 50 9.43 17.08 0.97
N TRP A 51 9.15 15.85 1.38
CA TRP A 51 9.47 15.32 2.71
C TRP A 51 9.80 13.83 2.62
N SER A 52 10.38 13.26 3.68
CA SER A 52 10.76 11.84 3.71
C SER A 52 10.36 11.15 5.01
N LEU A 53 10.31 9.82 4.95
CA LEU A 53 10.25 8.98 6.14
C LEU A 53 11.65 8.90 6.76
N SER A 54 11.71 8.73 8.08
CA SER A 54 12.95 8.42 8.79
C SER A 54 13.24 6.92 8.70
N GLU A 55 14.49 6.53 8.96
CA GLU A 55 14.86 5.10 8.99
C GLU A 55 14.03 4.31 10.00
N ASP A 56 13.69 4.90 11.15
CA ASP A 56 12.90 4.22 12.17
C ASP A 56 11.43 4.07 11.75
N GLU A 57 10.86 5.07 11.07
CA GLU A 57 9.52 4.97 10.50
C GLU A 57 9.46 3.90 9.40
N LEU A 58 10.50 3.82 8.55
CA LEU A 58 10.63 2.76 7.54
C LEU A 58 10.71 1.38 8.19
N LYS A 59 11.51 1.23 9.25
CA LYS A 59 11.56 -0.03 10.04
C LYS A 59 10.19 -0.36 10.62
N MET A 60 9.45 0.60 11.18
CA MET A 60 8.11 0.35 11.70
C MET A 60 7.17 -0.19 10.62
N ILE A 61 7.20 0.39 9.41
CA ILE A 61 6.39 -0.06 8.28
C ILE A 61 6.77 -1.47 7.83
N GLN A 62 8.06 -1.82 7.83
CA GLN A 62 8.53 -3.16 7.45
C GLN A 62 7.99 -4.29 8.35
N HIS A 63 7.59 -3.98 9.59
CA HIS A 63 7.02 -4.97 10.52
C HIS A 63 5.50 -5.12 10.40
N ILE A 64 4.85 -4.37 9.49
CA ILE A 64 3.42 -4.53 9.24
C ILE A 64 3.17 -5.91 8.63
N PRO A 65 2.23 -6.72 9.18
CA PRO A 65 1.86 -8.00 8.58
C PRO A 65 1.39 -7.83 7.14
N GLN A 66 1.99 -8.60 6.23
CA GLN A 66 1.68 -8.53 4.81
C GLN A 66 0.51 -9.46 4.47
N SER A 67 -0.36 -8.99 3.59
CA SER A 67 -1.40 -9.80 2.96
C SER A 67 -1.75 -9.21 1.59
N ARG A 68 -2.14 -10.07 0.65
CA ARG A 68 -2.51 -9.64 -0.69
C ARG A 68 -3.87 -8.94 -0.69
N GLY A 69 -3.90 -7.67 -1.08
CA GLY A 69 -5.14 -6.87 -1.11
C GLY A 69 -6.15 -7.27 -2.20
N ILE A 70 -5.68 -7.85 -3.31
CA ILE A 70 -6.52 -8.40 -4.39
C ILE A 70 -6.10 -9.85 -4.63
N GLN A 71 -6.86 -10.80 -4.08
CA GLN A 71 -6.57 -12.23 -4.24
C GLN A 71 -6.93 -12.76 -5.63
N ALA A 72 -7.78 -12.05 -6.38
CA ALA A 72 -8.16 -12.39 -7.75
C ALA A 72 -8.92 -13.73 -7.89
N GLU A 73 -9.75 -14.06 -6.90
CA GLU A 73 -10.61 -15.26 -6.84
C GLU A 73 -11.45 -15.49 -8.10
N ALA A 74 -11.82 -14.42 -8.80
CA ALA A 74 -12.59 -14.49 -10.05
C ALA A 74 -11.87 -15.26 -11.18
N PHE A 75 -10.55 -15.48 -11.08
CA PHE A 75 -9.77 -16.26 -12.04
C PHE A 75 -9.56 -17.71 -11.60
N VAL A 76 -10.08 -18.11 -10.44
CA VAL A 76 -9.96 -19.47 -9.88
C VAL A 76 -11.26 -20.22 -10.08
N SER A 77 -11.18 -21.43 -10.66
CA SER A 77 -12.33 -22.32 -10.78
C SER A 77 -11.90 -23.77 -10.98
N GLU A 78 -12.74 -24.72 -10.59
CA GLU A 78 -12.47 -26.16 -10.73
C GLU A 78 -12.19 -26.58 -12.19
N ASN A 79 -12.90 -25.95 -13.13
CA ASN A 79 -12.76 -26.22 -14.57
C ASN A 79 -11.81 -25.23 -15.28
N GLY A 80 -11.16 -24.34 -14.53
CA GLY A 80 -10.29 -23.29 -15.06
C GLY A 80 -8.81 -23.70 -15.09
N PRO A 81 -7.95 -22.81 -15.63
CA PRO A 81 -6.51 -23.03 -15.64
C PRO A 81 -5.88 -23.02 -14.24
N PHE A 82 -6.52 -22.36 -13.26
CA PHE A 82 -6.10 -22.32 -11.86
C PHE A 82 -7.23 -22.81 -10.96
N LYS A 83 -6.96 -23.81 -10.12
CA LYS A 83 -7.96 -24.45 -9.24
C LYS A 83 -7.93 -23.91 -7.83
N THR A 84 -6.80 -23.36 -7.38
CA THR A 84 -6.67 -22.70 -6.08
C THR A 84 -5.98 -21.34 -6.22
N LEU A 85 -6.06 -20.53 -5.17
CA LEU A 85 -5.30 -19.29 -5.09
C LEU A 85 -3.79 -19.55 -4.98
N GLU A 86 -3.36 -20.64 -4.34
CA GLU A 86 -1.94 -20.99 -4.32
C GLU A 86 -1.42 -21.31 -5.73
N GLU A 87 -2.21 -22.03 -6.55
CA GLU A 87 -1.86 -22.29 -7.94
C GLU A 87 -1.81 -20.99 -8.77
N LEU A 88 -2.75 -20.06 -8.56
CA LEU A 88 -2.78 -18.79 -9.28
C LEU A 88 -1.56 -17.90 -8.96
N TRP A 89 -1.07 -17.95 -7.72
CA TRP A 89 0.01 -17.08 -7.23
C TRP A 89 1.33 -17.82 -7.04
N ASP A 90 1.48 -19.05 -7.53
CA ASP A 90 2.68 -19.89 -7.35
C ASP A 90 3.12 -20.00 -5.87
N GLY A 91 2.17 -20.01 -4.94
CA GLY A 91 2.39 -20.05 -3.49
C GLY A 91 2.69 -18.69 -2.84
N GLU A 92 2.75 -17.59 -3.59
CA GLU A 92 2.94 -16.23 -3.06
C GLU A 92 1.62 -15.60 -2.57
N ILE A 93 0.97 -16.22 -1.57
CA ILE A 93 -0.31 -15.75 -1.01
C ILE A 93 -0.16 -14.99 0.31
#